data_AF-A0A841J9E6-F1
#
_entry.id   AF-A0A841J9E6-F1
#
_cell.length_a   1.000
_cell.length_b   1.000
_cell.length_c   1.000
_cell.angle_alpha   90.00
_cell.angle_beta   90.00
_cell.angle_gamma   90.00
#
_symmetry.space_group_name_H-M   'P 1'
#
loop_
_entity.id
_entity.type
_entity.pdbx_description
1 polymer ?
#
loop_
_entity_poly.entity_id
_entity_poly.type
_entity_poly.pdbx_seq_one_letter_code
_entity_poly.pdbx_strand_id
1 'polypeptide(L)'
;MSKKNLICRFRQALKIALAYGEAHASSQKAMKKEYANERHDEKLGDHFLTKITIKKQGSMYQVNQQFYVNGWLRDQHDWIATYGWHSNGHLMAIGSSRYLIFDPVEKLLYLEEWIDDGKTMNIYHQIK
;
A
#
# COMPACT_ATOMS: atom_id res chain seq x y z
N MET A 1 -13.82 41.64 7.46
CA MET A 1 -14.15 40.18 7.52
C MET A 1 -14.72 39.87 8.90
N SER A 2 -15.91 39.27 9.03
CA SER A 2 -16.55 39.13 10.36
C SER A 2 -15.84 38.08 11.24
N LYS A 3 -15.79 38.29 12.56
CA LYS A 3 -15.19 37.34 13.52
C LYS A 3 -15.84 35.94 13.43
N LYS A 4 -17.14 35.86 13.12
CA LYS A 4 -17.86 34.59 12.91
C LYS A 4 -17.34 33.82 11.69
N ASN A 5 -17.00 34.51 10.60
CA ASN A 5 -16.40 33.90 9.42
C ASN A 5 -14.97 33.40 9.69
N LEU A 6 -14.20 34.11 10.51
CA LEU A 6 -12.85 33.68 10.89
C LEU A 6 -12.88 32.40 11.74
N ILE A 7 -13.76 32.31 12.73
CA ILE A 7 -13.93 31.12 13.58
C ILE A 7 -14.38 29.92 12.74
N CYS A 8 -15.32 30.11 11.81
CA CYS A 8 -15.78 29.04 10.93
C CYS A 8 -14.63 28.49 10.06
N ARG A 9 -13.85 29.38 9.44
CA ARG A 9 -12.67 29.01 8.63
C ARG A 9 -11.61 28.28 9.47
N PHE A 10 -11.34 28.75 10.68
CA PHE A 10 -10.40 28.09 11.59
C PHE A 10 -10.86 26.67 11.95
N ARG A 11 -12.15 26.48 12.25
CA ARG A 11 -12.71 25.15 12.51
C ARG A 11 -12.63 24.23 11.30
N GLN A 12 -12.83 24.76 10.09
CA GLN A 12 -12.63 23.99 8.86
C GLN A 12 -11.17 23.59 8.65
N ALA A 13 -10.23 24.52 8.82
CA ALA A 13 -8.80 24.23 8.71
C ALA A 13 -8.37 23.15 9.72
N LEU A 14 -8.87 23.23 10.96
CA LEU A 14 -8.59 22.21 11.99
C LEU A 14 -9.12 20.83 11.60
N LYS A 15 -10.35 20.75 11.05
CA LYS A 15 -10.92 19.49 10.56
C LYS A 15 -10.07 18.87 9.46
N ILE A 16 -9.58 19.68 8.52
CA ILE A 16 -8.70 19.22 7.44
C ILE A 16 -7.38 18.68 8.03
N ALA A 17 -6.75 19.43 8.94
CA ALA A 17 -5.51 19.00 9.58
C ALA A 17 -5.66 17.67 10.35
N LEU A 18 -6.76 17.50 11.08
CA LEU A 18 -7.07 16.26 11.78
C LEU A 18 -7.27 15.09 10.81
N ALA A 19 -8.08 15.28 9.76
CA ALA A 19 -8.30 14.25 8.74
C ALA A 19 -6.98 13.84 8.05
N TYR A 20 -6.10 14.80 7.75
CA TYR A 20 -4.77 14.53 7.20
C TYR A 20 -3.89 13.71 8.14
N GLY A 21 -3.88 14.06 9.44
CA GLY A 21 -3.13 13.32 10.46
C GLY A 21 -3.67 11.91 10.69
N GLU A 22 -4.99 11.73 10.68
CA GLU A 22 -5.64 10.43 10.80
C GLU A 22 -5.34 9.53 9.60
N ALA A 23 -5.38 10.08 8.39
CA ALA A 23 -4.99 9.36 7.18
C ALA A 23 -3.55 8.87 7.28
N HIS A 24 -2.61 9.75 7.67
CA HIS A 24 -1.21 9.40 7.88
C HIS A 24 -1.01 8.24 8.85
N ALA A 25 -1.63 8.36 10.03
CA ALA A 25 -1.52 7.36 11.08
C ALA A 25 -2.10 6.01 10.62
N SER A 26 -3.17 6.06 9.82
CA SER A 26 -3.79 4.87 9.23
C SER A 26 -2.86 4.20 8.21
N SER A 27 -2.21 4.96 7.33
CA SER A 27 -1.21 4.42 6.39
C SER A 27 -0.02 3.80 7.11
N GLN A 28 0.47 4.43 8.18
CA GLN A 28 1.56 3.87 8.98
C GLN A 28 1.18 2.56 9.67
N LYS A 29 -0.08 2.42 10.08
CA LYS A 29 -0.60 1.15 10.62
C LYS A 29 -0.75 0.10 9.51
N ALA A 30 -1.23 0.50 8.33
CA ALA A 30 -1.38 -0.37 7.16
C ALA A 30 -0.04 -0.98 6.71
N MET A 31 1.06 -0.21 6.73
CA MET A 31 2.41 -0.72 6.44
C MET A 31 2.91 -1.85 7.36
N LYS A 32 2.26 -2.07 8.51
CA LYS A 32 2.61 -3.17 9.44
C LYS A 32 1.78 -4.43 9.20
N LYS A 33 0.94 -4.43 8.17
CA LYS A 33 0.04 -5.53 7.82
C LYS A 33 0.61 -6.34 6.67
N GLU A 34 0.13 -7.57 6.56
CA GLU A 34 0.40 -8.44 5.43
C GLU A 34 -0.77 -8.38 4.45
N TYR A 35 -0.46 -8.54 3.17
CA TYR A 35 -1.43 -8.45 2.09
C TYR A 35 -1.29 -9.65 1.16
N ALA A 36 -2.40 -10.15 0.61
CA ALA A 36 -2.41 -11.23 -0.36
C ALA A 36 -3.30 -10.96 -1.57
N ASN A 37 -2.89 -11.52 -2.69
CA ASN A 37 -3.72 -11.71 -3.86
C ASN A 37 -3.82 -13.22 -4.12
N GLU A 38 -5.05 -13.75 -4.12
CA GLU A 38 -5.33 -15.16 -4.41
C GLU A 38 -6.04 -15.26 -5.77
N ARG A 39 -5.61 -16.21 -6.59
CA ARG A 39 -6.22 -16.52 -7.89
C ARG A 39 -6.28 -18.03 -8.05
N HIS A 40 -7.45 -18.52 -8.43
CA HIS A 40 -7.65 -19.91 -8.84
C HIS A 40 -7.69 -20.00 -10.36
N ASP A 41 -6.91 -20.92 -10.93
CA ASP A 41 -7.04 -21.30 -12.32
C ASP A 41 -7.95 -22.53 -12.43
N GLU A 42 -9.19 -22.32 -12.87
CA GLU A 42 -10.19 -23.38 -13.01
C GLU A 42 -9.80 -24.45 -14.04
N LYS A 43 -8.90 -24.16 -14.99
CA LYS A 43 -8.52 -25.10 -16.05
C LYS A 43 -7.39 -26.03 -15.61
N LEU A 44 -6.42 -25.51 -14.88
CA LEU A 44 -5.27 -26.27 -14.39
C LEU A 44 -5.49 -26.84 -12.98
N GLY A 45 -6.47 -26.30 -12.24
CA GLY A 45 -6.70 -26.63 -10.83
C GLY A 45 -5.66 -26.01 -9.89
N ASP A 46 -4.78 -25.15 -10.41
CA ASP A 46 -3.74 -24.51 -9.65
C ASP A 46 -4.26 -23.34 -8.82
N HIS A 47 -3.77 -23.24 -7.58
CA HIS A 47 -4.00 -22.12 -6.68
C HIS A 47 -2.76 -21.24 -6.61
N PHE A 48 -2.90 -20.00 -7.06
CA PHE A 48 -1.85 -18.98 -7.02
C PHE A 48 -2.10 -18.03 -5.86
N LEU A 49 -1.08 -17.84 -5.02
CA LEU A 49 -1.13 -16.90 -3.91
C LEU A 49 0.11 -16.01 -3.96
N THR A 50 -0.08 -14.70 -4.05
CA THR A 50 1.01 -13.73 -3.92
C THR A 50 0.85 -12.98 -2.61
N LYS A 51 1.89 -13.00 -1.75
CA LYS A 51 1.90 -12.27 -0.48
C LYS A 51 2.85 -11.09 -0.54
N ILE A 52 2.47 -9.98 0.08
CA ILE A 52 3.35 -8.84 0.32
C ILE A 52 3.48 -8.63 1.83
N THR A 53 4.73 -8.55 2.28
CA THR A 53 5.07 -8.14 3.64
C THR A 53 6.03 -6.95 3.60
N ILE A 54 5.93 -6.08 4.60
CA ILE A 54 6.68 -4.83 4.65
C ILE A 54 7.35 -4.73 6.02
N LYS A 55 8.67 -4.50 6.01
CA LYS A 55 9.47 -4.36 7.22
C LYS A 55 10.21 -3.02 7.21
N LYS A 56 10.04 -2.23 8.27
CA LYS A 56 10.78 -0.98 8.44
C LYS A 56 12.27 -1.26 8.72
N GLN A 57 13.16 -0.59 8.00
CA GLN A 57 14.61 -0.60 8.18
C GLN A 57 15.13 0.84 8.28
N GLY A 58 15.21 1.37 9.50
CA GLY A 58 15.58 2.77 9.72
C GLY A 58 14.57 3.74 9.11
N SER A 59 15.00 4.58 8.17
CA SER A 59 14.16 5.50 7.40
C SER A 59 13.53 4.86 6.15
N MET A 60 13.93 3.64 5.81
CA MET A 60 13.49 2.91 4.62
C MET A 60 12.60 1.71 4.99
N TYR A 61 12.05 1.07 3.97
CA TYR A 61 11.18 -0.10 4.10
C TYR A 61 11.68 -1.19 3.15
N GLN A 62 11.89 -2.38 3.67
CA GLN A 62 12.05 -3.57 2.85
C GLN A 62 10.67 -4.12 2.54
N VAL A 63 10.38 -4.32 1.26
CA VAL A 63 9.17 -4.96 0.76
C VAL A 63 9.57 -6.33 0.24
N ASN A 64 8.82 -7.34 0.67
CA ASN A 64 9.03 -8.73 0.30
C ASN A 64 7.74 -9.25 -0.36
N GLN A 65 7.85 -9.72 -1.60
CA GLN A 65 6.76 -10.27 -2.38
C GLN A 65 7.03 -11.74 -2.67
N GLN A 66 6.16 -12.61 -2.19
CA GLN A 66 6.31 -14.07 -2.29
C GLN A 66 5.23 -14.66 -3.16
N PHE A 67 5.62 -15.52 -4.09
CA PHE A 67 4.73 -16.16 -5.05
C PHE A 67 4.63 -17.65 -4.73
N TYR A 68 3.40 -18.11 -4.50
CA TYR A 68 3.08 -19.49 -4.17
C TYR A 68 2.23 -20.11 -5.26
N VAL A 69 2.49 -21.38 -5.58
CA VAL A 69 1.65 -22.21 -6.44
C VAL A 69 1.32 -23.49 -5.68
N ASN A 70 0.04 -23.76 -5.49
CA ASN A 70 -0.46 -24.89 -4.70
C ASN A 70 0.15 -24.96 -3.29
N GLY A 71 0.34 -23.78 -2.67
CA GLY A 71 0.93 -23.65 -1.33
C GLY A 71 2.46 -23.73 -1.28
N TRP A 72 3.13 -24.04 -2.39
CA TRP A 72 4.59 -24.10 -2.47
C TRP A 72 5.16 -22.77 -2.93
N LEU A 73 6.13 -22.24 -2.18
CA LEU A 73 6.87 -21.04 -2.58
C LEU A 73 7.62 -21.35 -3.89
N ARG A 74 7.34 -20.57 -4.93
CA ARG A 74 7.98 -20.68 -6.24
C ARG A 74 9.01 -19.60 -6.47
N ASP A 75 8.70 -18.38 -6.04
CA ASP A 75 9.54 -17.23 -6.29
C ASP A 75 9.39 -16.18 -5.18
N GLN A 76 10.39 -15.32 -5.04
CA GLN A 76 10.42 -14.23 -4.07
C GLN A 76 11.19 -13.04 -4.63
N HIS A 77 10.58 -11.86 -4.50
CA HIS A 77 11.19 -10.59 -4.86
C HIS A 77 11.31 -9.70 -3.63
N ASP A 78 12.49 -9.13 -3.45
CA ASP A 78 12.80 -8.19 -2.37
C ASP A 78 13.25 -6.85 -2.96
N TRP A 79 12.70 -5.76 -2.45
CA TRP A 79 13.18 -4.42 -2.79
C TRP A 79 13.09 -3.47 -1.61
N ILE A 80 13.86 -2.38 -1.70
CA ILE A 80 13.82 -1.29 -0.74
C ILE A 80 12.92 -0.18 -1.29
N ALA A 81 12.15 0.44 -0.41
CA ALA A 81 11.27 1.52 -0.73
C ALA A 81 11.32 2.66 0.30
N THR A 82 11.00 3.87 -0.15
CA THR A 82 10.84 5.05 0.69
C THR A 82 9.36 5.38 0.88
N TYR A 83 9.00 5.88 2.06
CA TYR A 83 7.64 6.29 2.35
C TYR A 83 7.36 7.73 1.89
N GLY A 84 6.29 7.89 1.13
CA GLY A 84 5.67 9.17 0.81
C GLY A 84 4.30 9.26 1.48
N TRP A 85 3.96 10.42 2.04
CA TRP A 85 2.66 10.62 2.70
C TRP A 85 1.56 11.02 1.70
N HIS A 86 1.88 11.38 0.47
CA HIS A 86 0.86 11.80 -0.50
C HIS A 86 -0.11 10.63 -0.80
N SER A 87 -1.36 10.95 -1.12
CA SER A 87 -2.38 9.97 -1.54
C SER A 87 -2.62 8.81 -0.56
N ASN A 88 -2.99 9.10 0.70
CA ASN A 88 -3.20 8.09 1.75
C ASN A 88 -1.96 7.24 2.10
N GLY A 89 -0.77 7.77 1.81
CA GLY A 89 0.50 7.10 2.08
C GLY A 89 0.84 6.05 1.03
N HIS A 90 2.10 6.03 0.59
CA HIS A 90 2.59 5.09 -0.39
C HIS A 90 4.07 4.75 -0.14
N LEU A 91 4.52 3.61 -0.67
CA LEU A 91 5.93 3.26 -0.76
C LEU A 91 6.38 3.34 -2.22
N MET A 92 7.48 4.02 -2.48
CA MET A 92 8.13 4.07 -3.80
C MET A 92 9.38 3.21 -3.75
N ALA A 93 9.50 2.23 -4.63
CA ALA A 93 10.71 1.44 -4.73
C ALA A 93 11.91 2.28 -5.16
N ILE A 94 13.06 2.02 -4.57
CA ILE A 94 14.33 2.64 -4.96
C ILE A 94 14.86 1.88 -6.17
N GLY A 95 15.16 2.60 -7.26
CA GLY A 95 15.75 2.00 -8.47
C GLY A 95 14.78 1.20 -9.35
N SER A 96 13.47 1.28 -9.10
CA SER A 96 12.45 0.71 -10.00
C SER A 96 11.15 1.50 -9.95
N SER A 97 10.33 1.35 -10.99
CA SER A 97 9.04 2.04 -11.12
C SER A 97 7.91 1.25 -10.45
N ARG A 98 8.08 0.92 -9.16
CA ARG A 98 7.06 0.24 -8.34
C ARG A 98 6.52 1.15 -7.26
N TYR A 99 5.20 1.20 -7.15
CA TYR A 99 4.49 2.02 -6.18
C TYR A 99 3.50 1.16 -5.42
N LEU A 100 3.62 1.13 -4.09
CA LEU A 100 2.64 0.53 -3.21
C LEU A 100 1.77 1.62 -2.63
N ILE A 101 0.47 1.63 -2.92
CA ILE A 101 -0.49 2.61 -2.42
C ILE A 101 -1.41 1.91 -1.42
N PHE A 102 -1.51 2.44 -0.20
CA PHE A 102 -2.35 1.86 0.83
C PHE A 102 -3.76 2.46 0.77
N ASP A 103 -4.75 1.59 0.87
CA ASP A 103 -6.12 1.97 1.22
C ASP A 103 -6.47 1.32 2.58
N PRO A 104 -6.22 2.04 3.69
CA PRO A 104 -6.53 1.52 5.02
C PRO A 104 -8.03 1.36 5.28
N VAL A 105 -8.90 2.02 4.51
CA VAL A 105 -10.36 1.97 4.70
C VAL A 105 -10.89 0.65 4.15
N GLU A 106 -10.54 0.35 2.90
CA GLU A 106 -10.93 -0.89 2.23
C GLU A 106 -10.02 -2.08 2.58
N LYS A 107 -8.96 -1.83 3.36
CA LYS A 107 -7.92 -2.82 3.71
C LYS A 107 -7.26 -3.41 2.46
N LEU A 108 -6.98 -2.54 1.49
CA LEU A 108 -6.34 -2.90 0.23
C LEU A 108 -4.93 -2.32 0.14
N LEU A 109 -4.14 -2.98 -0.67
CA LEU A 109 -2.83 -2.52 -1.12
C LEU A 109 -2.79 -2.63 -2.64
N TYR A 110 -2.52 -1.52 -3.30
CA TYR A 110 -2.34 -1.45 -4.74
C TYR A 110 -0.86 -1.48 -5.05
N LEU A 111 -0.42 -2.40 -5.89
CA LEU A 111 0.92 -2.42 -6.46
C LEU A 111 0.83 -1.99 -7.92
N GLU A 112 1.30 -0.79 -8.19
CA GLU A 112 1.50 -0.28 -9.54
C GLU A 112 2.94 -0.53 -9.97
N GLU A 113 3.12 -1.16 -11.13
CA GLU A 113 4.43 -1.36 -11.73
C GLU A 113 4.43 -0.86 -13.18
N TRP A 114 5.47 -0.14 -13.55
CA TRP A 114 5.76 0.18 -14.95
C TRP A 114 6.78 -0.80 -15.49
N ILE A 115 6.34 -1.60 -16.45
CA ILE A 115 7.15 -2.49 -17.26
C ILE A 115 7.29 -1.90 -18.66
N ASP A 116 8.26 -2.38 -19.45
CA ASP A 116 8.55 -1.84 -20.79
C ASP A 116 7.31 -1.85 -21.70
N ASP A 117 6.37 -2.79 -21.49
CA ASP A 117 5.13 -2.96 -22.26
C ASP A 117 3.91 -2.22 -21.66
N GLY A 118 4.08 -1.43 -20.59
CA GLY A 118 3.03 -0.60 -20.01
C GLY A 118 2.91 -0.64 -18.49
N LYS A 119 1.74 -0.25 -17.99
CA LYS A 119 1.44 -0.16 -16.55
C LYS A 119 0.57 -1.33 -16.11
N THR A 120 1.01 -2.06 -15.09
CA THR A 120 0.22 -3.09 -14.42
C THR A 120 -0.27 -2.57 -13.06
N MET A 121 -1.43 -3.06 -12.63
CA MET A 121 -2.02 -2.73 -11.34
C MET A 121 -2.51 -4.03 -10.69
N ASN A 122 -1.86 -4.43 -9.61
CA ASN A 122 -2.25 -5.59 -8.81
C ASN A 122 -2.88 -5.14 -7.49
N ILE A 123 -3.99 -5.77 -7.12
CA ILE A 123 -4.73 -5.45 -5.89
C ILE A 123 -4.53 -6.58 -4.89
N TYR A 124 -4.12 -6.23 -3.68
CA TYR A 124 -3.93 -7.17 -2.58
C TYR A 124 -4.86 -6.82 -1.43
N HIS A 125 -5.39 -7.85 -0.77
CA HIS A 125 -6.27 -7.75 0.38
C HIS A 125 -5.48 -7.99 1.66
N GLN A 126 -5.74 -7.18 2.69
CA GLN A 126 -5.10 -7.36 3.98
C GLN A 126 -5.47 -8.71 4.60
N ILE A 127 -4.47 -9.47 5.04
CA ILE A 127 -4.65 -10.71 5.80
C ILE A 127 -4.61 -10.38 7.30
N LYS A 128 -5.31 -11.19 8.11
CA LYS A 128 -5.44 -10.97 9.56
C LYS A 128 -4.13 -11.15 10.30
#